data_AF-A0A956SVR4-F1
#
_entry.id   AF-A0A956SVR4-F1
#
_cell.length_a   1.000
_cell.length_b   1.000
_cell.length_c   1.000
_cell.angle_alpha   90.00
_cell.angle_beta   90.00
_cell.angle_gamma   90.00
#
_symmetry.space_group_name_H-M   'P 1'
#
loop_
_entity.id
_entity.type
_entity.pdbx_description
1 polymer ?
#
loop_
_entity_poly.entity_id
_entity_poly.type
_entity_poly.pdbx_seq_one_letter_code
_entity_poly.pdbx_strand_id
1 'polypeptide(L)'
;LKEKDLKASRFITGDNRVERILGRELCVLAWAIEDATPDEAAIAFTRWSSHRPEELWWLFQQIDRDGGEWDSPKTGWRVAIRHALIREGEEVPKTPRRPRPATPVERTPDLFSSKD
;
A
#
# COMPACT_ATOMS: atom_id res chain seq x y z
N LEU A 1 15.07 -9.92 -6.64
CA LEU A 1 16.53 -10.06 -6.89
C LEU A 1 16.87 -11.45 -7.41
N LYS A 2 16.63 -12.53 -6.65
CA LYS A 2 16.80 -13.92 -7.12
C LYS A 2 16.02 -14.25 -8.40
N GLU A 3 14.76 -13.83 -8.48
CA GLU A 3 13.91 -14.07 -9.66
C GLU A 3 14.39 -13.36 -10.94
N LYS A 4 15.10 -12.23 -10.78
CA LYS A 4 15.69 -11.48 -11.90
C LYS A 4 17.15 -11.89 -12.16
N ASP A 5 17.61 -12.97 -11.53
CA ASP A 5 19.01 -13.42 -11.50
C ASP A 5 20.01 -12.32 -11.12
N LEU A 6 19.56 -11.36 -10.31
CA LEU A 6 20.39 -10.28 -9.82
C LEU A 6 21.06 -10.72 -8.51
N LYS A 7 22.38 -10.54 -8.44
CA LYS A 7 23.17 -10.82 -7.24
C LYS A 7 22.55 -10.09 -6.05
N ALA A 8 22.14 -10.85 -5.04
CA ALA A 8 21.61 -10.29 -3.80
C ALA A 8 22.71 -9.41 -3.18
N SER A 9 22.47 -8.11 -3.16
CA SER A 9 23.41 -7.15 -2.60
C SER A 9 23.35 -7.22 -1.08
N ARG A 10 24.52 -7.13 -0.43
CA ARG A 10 24.63 -7.08 1.02
C ARG A 10 24.63 -5.63 1.45
N PHE A 11 23.89 -5.29 2.50
CA PHE A 11 23.96 -3.95 3.08
C PHE A 11 25.38 -3.68 3.59
N ILE A 12 26.00 -2.66 3.01
CA ILE A 12 27.34 -2.17 3.41
C ILE A 12 27.21 -0.82 4.09
N THR A 13 28.20 -0.44 4.90
CA THR A 13 28.28 0.91 5.44
C THR A 13 28.51 1.90 4.29
N GLY A 14 27.63 2.90 4.14
CA GLY A 14 27.65 3.86 3.04
C GLY A 14 26.42 3.76 2.15
N ASP A 15 26.56 4.16 0.88
CA ASP A 15 25.44 4.22 -0.06
C ASP A 15 25.05 2.84 -0.58
N ASN A 16 23.79 2.46 -0.34
CA ASN A 16 23.21 1.21 -0.84
C ASN A 16 22.12 1.54 -1.86
N ARG A 17 22.26 1.02 -3.09
CA ARG A 17 21.21 1.13 -4.10
C ARG A 17 20.06 0.20 -3.74
N VAL A 18 18.94 0.80 -3.35
CA VAL A 18 17.69 0.10 -3.09
C VAL A 18 16.71 0.31 -4.23
N GLU A 19 15.71 -0.56 -4.30
CA GLU A 19 14.61 -0.39 -5.22
C GLU A 19 13.75 0.84 -4.79
N ARG A 20 13.12 1.52 -5.75
CA ARG A 20 12.43 2.81 -5.53
C ARG A 20 11.15 2.70 -4.69
N ILE A 21 10.44 1.58 -4.76
CA ILE A 21 9.21 1.29 -3.99
C ILE A 21 9.48 0.74 -2.60
N LEU A 22 10.71 0.30 -2.28
CA LEU A 22 11.07 -0.26 -0.96
C LEU A 22 10.59 0.62 0.20
N GLY A 23 10.75 1.94 0.11
CA GLY A 23 10.30 2.86 1.16
C GLY A 23 8.80 2.79 1.40
N ARG A 24 8.00 2.62 0.33
CA ARG A 24 6.54 2.49 0.43
C ARG A 24 6.15 1.16 1.06
N GLU A 25 6.82 0.07 0.69
CA GLU A 25 6.59 -1.25 1.28
C GLU A 25 6.89 -1.25 2.78
N LEU A 26 8.00 -0.63 3.19
CA LEU A 26 8.36 -0.47 4.60
C LEU A 26 7.33 0.37 5.38
N CYS A 27 6.83 1.47 4.81
CA CYS A 27 5.78 2.26 5.46
C CYS A 27 4.49 1.47 5.68
N VAL A 28 4.09 0.65 4.71
CA VAL A 28 2.86 -0.16 4.78
C VAL A 28 3.00 -1.27 5.82
N LEU A 29 4.16 -1.93 5.87
CA LEU A 29 4.48 -2.89 6.93
C LEU A 29 4.49 -2.22 8.30
N ALA A 30 5.07 -1.02 8.43
CA ALA A 30 5.08 -0.27 9.68
C ALA A 30 3.66 0.04 10.17
N TRP A 31 2.75 0.45 9.29
CA TRP A 31 1.34 0.65 9.63
C TRP A 31 0.62 -0.63 10.06
N ALA A 32 0.99 -1.78 9.48
CA ALA A 32 0.42 -3.06 9.87
C ALA A 32 0.77 -3.43 11.32
N ILE A 33 1.99 -3.11 11.75
CA ILE A 33 2.57 -3.56 13.02
C ILE A 33 2.62 -2.48 14.12
N GLU A 34 2.14 -1.26 13.83
CA GLU A 34 2.24 -0.08 14.73
C GLU A 34 1.80 -0.38 16.17
N ASP A 35 0.67 -1.08 16.34
CA ASP A 35 0.10 -1.50 17.63
C ASP A 35 0.07 -3.04 17.77
N ALA A 36 0.94 -3.76 17.06
CA ALA A 36 0.97 -5.22 17.06
C ALA A 36 1.86 -5.80 18.16
N THR A 37 1.48 -6.96 18.70
CA THR A 37 2.39 -7.73 19.56
C THR A 37 3.53 -8.34 18.72
N PRO A 38 4.64 -8.76 19.35
CA PRO A 38 5.74 -9.41 18.61
C PRO A 38 5.29 -10.64 17.78
N ASP A 39 4.33 -11.40 18.29
CA ASP A 39 3.77 -12.56 17.60
C ASP A 39 2.92 -12.14 16.40
N GLU A 40 2.07 -11.12 16.55
CA GLU A 40 1.28 -10.55 15.46
C GLU A 40 2.18 -9.95 14.36
N ALA A 41 3.28 -9.31 14.73
CA ALA A 41 4.25 -8.78 13.78
C ALA A 41 4.92 -9.89 12.97
N ALA A 42 5.28 -11.01 13.60
CA ALA A 42 5.84 -12.17 12.91
C ALA A 42 4.85 -12.77 11.88
N ILE A 43 3.55 -12.79 12.21
CA ILE A 43 2.49 -13.19 11.28
C ILE A 43 2.41 -12.22 10.10
N ALA A 44 2.40 -10.91 10.36
CA ALA A 44 2.35 -9.88 9.32
C ALA A 44 3.52 -10.02 8.33
N PHE A 45 4.74 -10.23 8.83
CA PHE A 45 5.92 -10.44 7.98
C PHE A 45 5.85 -11.72 7.16
N THR A 46 5.37 -12.82 7.75
CA THR A 46 5.20 -14.09 7.05
C THR A 46 4.20 -13.96 5.91
N ARG A 47 3.04 -13.34 6.18
CA ARG A 47 2.01 -13.09 5.15
C ARG A 47 2.54 -12.15 4.06
N TRP A 48 3.18 -11.04 4.43
CA TRP A 48 3.78 -10.11 3.47
C TRP A 48 4.82 -10.79 2.57
N SER A 49 5.69 -11.63 3.14
CA SER A 49 6.71 -12.35 2.38
C SER A 49 6.16 -13.42 1.44
N SER A 50 4.94 -13.88 1.69
CA SER A 50 4.26 -14.90 0.89
C SER A 50 3.44 -14.31 -0.25
N HIS A 51 3.17 -13.00 -0.21
CA HIS A 51 2.42 -12.32 -1.27
C HIS A 51 3.25 -12.14 -2.53
N ARG A 52 2.61 -12.38 -3.68
CA ARG A 52 3.19 -11.98 -4.96
C ARG A 52 3.05 -10.47 -5.18
N PRO A 53 3.95 -9.85 -5.96
CA PRO A 53 3.82 -8.43 -6.29
C PRO A 53 2.43 -8.04 -6.83
N GLU A 54 1.78 -8.90 -7.62
CA GLU A 54 0.44 -8.66 -8.17
C GLU A 54 -0.65 -8.62 -7.09
N GLU A 55 -0.53 -9.47 -6.07
CA GLU A 55 -1.45 -9.54 -4.94
C GLU A 55 -1.32 -8.32 -4.03
N LEU A 56 -0.11 -7.76 -3.91
CA LEU A 56 0.12 -6.50 -3.20
C LEU A 56 -0.57 -5.32 -3.90
N TRP A 57 -0.56 -5.27 -5.23
CA TRP A 57 -1.28 -4.24 -5.98
C TRP A 57 -2.79 -4.36 -5.80
N TRP A 58 -3.32 -5.59 -5.80
CA TRP A 58 -4.73 -5.82 -5.52
C TRP A 58 -5.10 -5.42 -4.09
N LEU A 59 -4.27 -5.74 -3.09
CA LEU A 59 -4.43 -5.32 -1.71
C LEU A 59 -4.53 -3.79 -1.60
N PHE A 60 -3.64 -3.05 -2.26
CA PHE A 60 -3.68 -1.58 -2.27
C PHE A 60 -4.95 -1.02 -2.90
N GLN A 61 -5.45 -1.63 -3.99
CA GLN A 61 -6.71 -1.21 -4.59
C GLN A 61 -7.90 -1.49 -3.67
N GLN A 62 -7.90 -2.62 -2.96
CA GLN A 62 -8.94 -2.95 -2.00
C GLN A 62 -8.92 -1.98 -0.81
N ILE A 63 -7.73 -1.60 -0.32
CA ILE A 63 -7.59 -0.61 0.76
C ILE A 63 -7.97 0.81 0.30
N ASP A 64 -7.65 1.23 -0.93
CA ASP A 64 -8.13 2.51 -1.48
C ASP A 64 -9.66 2.51 -1.68
N ARG A 65 -10.22 1.34 -2.02
CA ARG A 65 -11.67 1.15 -2.14
C ARG A 65 -12.37 1.15 -0.78
N ASP A 66 -11.88 0.40 0.20
CA ASP A 66 -12.63 0.07 1.42
C ASP A 66 -12.11 0.83 2.65
N GLY A 67 -10.85 1.24 2.64
CA GLY A 67 -10.14 1.83 3.76
C GLY A 67 -10.37 3.33 3.97
N GLY A 68 -11.26 4.03 3.26
CA GLY A 68 -11.53 5.44 3.57
C GLY A 68 -10.28 6.36 3.54
N GLU A 69 -10.04 7.15 4.60
CA GLU A 69 -8.93 8.11 4.68
C GLU A 69 -7.59 7.45 5.06
N TRP A 70 -6.49 7.89 4.43
CA TRP A 70 -5.14 7.36 4.68
C TRP A 70 -4.49 7.94 5.95
N ASP A 71 -4.89 9.15 6.36
CA ASP A 71 -4.27 9.88 7.46
C ASP A 71 -4.88 9.54 8.84
N SER A 72 -5.99 8.81 8.87
CA SER A 72 -6.59 8.43 10.16
C SER A 72 -5.77 7.32 10.83
N PRO A 73 -5.34 7.49 12.11
CA PRO A 73 -4.57 6.48 12.84
C PRO A 73 -5.42 5.25 13.21
N LYS A 74 -6.69 5.48 13.58
CA LYS A 74 -7.58 4.48 14.19
C LYS A 74 -8.74 4.06 13.29
N THR A 75 -8.86 4.65 12.12
CA THR A 75 -9.81 4.24 11.09
C THR A 75 -9.12 4.24 9.74
N GLY A 76 -9.67 3.48 8.81
CA GLY A 76 -9.28 3.58 7.42
C GLY A 76 -8.07 2.73 6.99
N TRP A 77 -7.11 3.29 6.23
CA TRP A 77 -6.08 2.48 5.54
C TRP A 77 -5.23 1.66 6.50
N ARG A 78 -4.80 2.26 7.62
CA ARG A 78 -3.99 1.58 8.65
C ARG A 78 -4.72 0.36 9.23
N VAL A 79 -6.00 0.53 9.55
CA VAL A 79 -6.86 -0.54 10.07
C VAL A 79 -7.05 -1.62 9.01
N ALA A 80 -7.40 -1.25 7.77
CA ALA A 80 -7.59 -2.21 6.68
C ALA A 80 -6.33 -3.05 6.39
N ILE A 81 -5.14 -2.41 6.40
CA ILE A 81 -3.85 -3.10 6.28
C ILE A 81 -3.63 -4.08 7.43
N ARG A 82 -3.91 -3.66 8.66
CA ARG A 82 -3.80 -4.52 9.85
C ARG A 82 -4.71 -5.74 9.74
N HIS A 83 -5.97 -5.55 9.34
CA HIS A 83 -6.89 -6.67 9.14
C HIS A 83 -6.36 -7.62 8.07
N ALA A 84 -5.94 -7.10 6.92
CA ALA A 84 -5.46 -7.95 5.84
C ALA A 84 -4.19 -8.75 6.20
N LEU A 85 -3.26 -8.18 6.99
CA LEU A 85 -1.98 -8.83 7.31
C LEU A 85 -1.98 -9.58 8.65
N ILE A 86 -2.87 -9.26 9.59
CA ILE A 86 -2.87 -9.83 10.95
C ILE A 86 -4.18 -10.56 11.25
N ARG A 87 -5.35 -9.96 10.98
CA ARG A 87 -6.66 -10.47 11.41
C ARG A 87 -7.51 -10.98 10.25
N GLU A 88 -7.41 -12.26 9.95
CA GLU A 88 -8.26 -12.94 8.97
C GLU A 88 -9.69 -13.09 9.54
N GLY A 89 -10.69 -12.44 8.93
CA GLY A 89 -12.12 -12.72 9.17
C GLY A 89 -12.94 -11.70 9.98
N GLU A 90 -12.38 -10.59 10.44
CA GLU A 90 -13.18 -9.51 11.06
C GLU A 90 -13.61 -8.47 10.01
N GLU A 91 -14.92 -8.34 9.76
CA GLU A 91 -15.47 -7.29 8.91
C GLU A 91 -15.27 -5.91 9.56
N VAL A 92 -14.52 -5.03 8.89
CA VAL A 92 -14.33 -3.65 9.34
C VAL A 92 -15.63 -2.87 9.11
N PRO A 93 -16.16 -2.14 10.10
CA PRO A 93 -17.35 -1.31 9.91
C PRO A 93 -17.11 -0.25 8.82
N LYS A 94 -17.95 -0.29 7.78
CA LYS A 94 -17.87 0.63 6.64
C LYS A 94 -18.17 2.06 7.10
N THR A 95 -17.14 2.90 7.14
CA THR A 95 -17.29 4.33 7.47
C THR A 95 -17.70 5.11 6.22
N PRO A 96 -18.63 6.09 6.29
CA PRO A 96 -19.02 6.88 5.12
C PRO A 96 -17.83 7.66 4.54
N ARG A 97 -17.65 7.55 3.22
CA ARG A 97 -16.53 8.17 2.50
C ARG A 97 -16.73 9.68 2.40
N ARG A 98 -15.65 10.46 2.59
CA ARG A 98 -15.61 11.84 2.13
C ARG A 98 -15.64 11.85 0.59
N PRO A 99 -16.50 12.65 -0.06
CA PRO A 99 -16.51 12.74 -1.52
C PRO A 99 -15.13 13.18 -2.01
N ARG A 100 -14.61 12.47 -3.03
CA ARG A 100 -13.35 12.84 -3.68
C ARG A 100 -13.49 14.29 -4.15
N PRO A 101 -12.55 15.20 -3.82
CA PRO A 101 -12.59 16.56 -4.34
C PRO A 101 -12.62 16.46 -5.86
N ALA A 102 -13.60 17.11 -6.48
CA ALA A 102 -13.73 17.12 -7.93
C ALA A 102 -12.45 17.73 -8.50
N THR A 103 -11.71 16.94 -9.28
CA THR A 103 -10.63 17.51 -10.10
C THR A 103 -11.29 18.57 -10.98
N PRO A 104 -10.85 19.84 -10.95
CA PRO A 104 -11.35 20.82 -11.88
C PRO A 104 -11.20 20.25 -13.29
N VAL A 105 -12.30 20.18 -14.04
CA VAL A 105 -12.25 19.78 -15.44
C VAL A 105 -11.50 20.88 -16.16
N GLU A 106 -10.17 20.75 -16.22
CA GLU A 106 -9.37 21.56 -17.11
C GLU A 106 -9.90 21.25 -18.51
N ARG A 107 -10.35 22.29 -19.23
CA ARG A 107 -10.82 22.12 -20.61
C ARG A 107 -9.66 21.56 -21.39
N THR A 108 -9.68 20.26 -21.66
CA THR A 108 -8.72 19.62 -22.55
C THR A 108 -8.77 20.41 -23.85
N PRO A 109 -7.70 21.12 -24.25
CA PRO A 109 -7.68 21.75 -25.54
C PRO A 109 -7.85 20.63 -26.56
N ASP A 110 -8.89 20.71 -27.37
CA ASP A 110 -9.13 19.72 -28.41
C ASP A 110 -8.00 19.84 -29.44
N LEU A 111 -6.99 18.98 -29.30
CA LEU A 111 -5.78 18.97 -30.11
C LEU A 111 -6.06 18.58 -31.57
N PHE A 112 -7.29 18.13 -31.88
CA PHE A 112 -7.69 17.65 -33.19
C PHE A 112 -8.77 18.51 -33.87
N SER A 113 -9.21 19.60 -33.24
CA SER A 113 -10.04 20.60 -33.93
C SER A 113 -9.16 21.40 -34.90
N SER A 114 -8.95 20.84 -36.10
CA SER A 114 -8.43 21.57 -37.24
C SER A 114 -9.48 22.60 -37.67
N LYS A 115 -9.13 23.88 -37.61
CA LYS A 115 -9.87 24.94 -38.29
C LYS A 115 -9.64 24.78 -39.78
N ASP A 116 -10.68 24.35 -40.50
CA ASP A 116 -10.82 24.63 -41.93
C ASP A 116 -11.16 26.12 -42.16
#